data_AF-V4SYN2-F1
#
_entry.id   AF-V4SYN2-F1
#
_cell.length_a   1.000
_cell.length_b   1.000
_cell.length_c   1.000
_cell.angle_alpha   90.00
_cell.angle_beta   90.00
_cell.angle_gamma   90.00
#
_symmetry.space_group_name_H-M   'P 1'
#
loop_
_entity.id
_entity.type
_entity.pdbx_description
1 polymer ?
#
loop_
_entity_poly.entity_id
_entity_poly.type
_entity_poly.pdbx_seq_one_letter_code
_entity_poly.pdbx_strand_id
1 'polypeptide(L)'
;EVVVQFNADVADGMPWKFIPTQREVRVKPGESALAFYTAENRSSTPITGVSTYNVTPMKAAVYFNKIQCFCFEEQRLLPGEQIDMPVFFYIDPEFETDPRMDGINNLILSYTFFKVNED
;
A
#
# COMPACT_ATOMS: atom_id res chain seq x y z
N GLU A 1 19.60 1.89 -6.68
CA GLU A 1 18.16 2.13 -6.89
C GLU A 1 17.41 0.90 -6.42
N VAL A 2 16.32 1.12 -5.70
CA VAL A 2 15.44 0.07 -5.20
C VAL A 2 14.13 0.15 -5.98
N VAL A 3 13.70 -0.99 -6.52
CA VAL A 3 12.39 -1.13 -7.15
C VAL A 3 11.37 -1.38 -6.05
N VAL A 4 10.31 -0.59 -6.01
CA VAL A 4 9.17 -0.80 -5.12
C VAL A 4 7.98 -1.18 -5.97
N GLN A 5 7.56 -2.44 -5.86
CA GLN A 5 6.38 -2.98 -6.51
C GLN A 5 5.16 -2.83 -5.61
N PHE A 6 4.01 -2.57 -6.22
CA PHE A 6 2.77 -2.34 -5.49
C PHE A 6 1.82 -3.50 -5.73
N ASN A 7 1.32 -4.06 -4.63
CA ASN A 7 0.27 -5.07 -4.64
C ASN A 7 -0.95 -4.58 -3.86
N ALA A 8 -2.13 -4.94 -4.34
CA ALA A 8 -3.41 -4.55 -3.80
C ALA A 8 -4.35 -5.75 -3.85
N ASP A 9 -4.85 -6.13 -2.67
CA ASP A 9 -5.77 -7.24 -2.48
C ASP A 9 -7.00 -6.77 -1.69
N VAL A 10 -8.10 -7.50 -1.83
CA VAL A 10 -9.29 -7.36 -0.97
C VAL A 10 -9.60 -8.71 -0.34
N ALA A 11 -10.09 -8.70 0.89
CA ALA A 11 -10.52 -9.91 1.57
C ALA A 11 -11.77 -10.51 0.90
N ASP A 12 -11.92 -11.82 1.03
CA ASP A 12 -13.05 -12.55 0.47
C ASP A 12 -14.39 -11.96 0.91
N GLY A 13 -15.30 -11.77 -0.05
CA GLY A 13 -16.63 -11.21 0.21
C GLY A 13 -16.67 -9.68 0.32
N MET A 14 -15.55 -8.97 0.13
CA MET A 14 -15.53 -7.52 -0.03
C MET A 14 -15.72 -7.16 -1.51
N PRO A 15 -16.90 -6.62 -1.93
CA PRO A 15 -17.19 -6.29 -3.33
C PRO A 15 -16.55 -4.96 -3.75
N TRP A 16 -15.29 -4.75 -3.36
CA TRP A 16 -14.48 -3.64 -3.81
C TRP A 16 -13.54 -4.09 -4.91
N LYS A 17 -13.25 -3.20 -5.84
CA LYS A 17 -12.08 -3.31 -6.70
C LYS A 17 -11.02 -2.38 -6.14
N PHE A 18 -9.88 -2.95 -5.75
CA PHE A 18 -8.76 -2.20 -5.24
C PHE A 18 -7.53 -2.57 -6.04
N ILE A 19 -6.91 -1.60 -6.70
CA ILE A 19 -5.78 -1.81 -7.60
C ILE A 19 -4.74 -0.71 -7.44
N PRO A 20 -3.44 -1.01 -7.61
CA PRO A 20 -2.44 0.05 -7.68
C PRO A 20 -2.54 0.73 -9.05
N THR A 21 -2.41 2.06 -9.07
CA THR A 21 -2.43 2.85 -10.32
C THR A 21 -1.14 2.65 -11.11
N GLN A 22 -0.04 2.40 -10.42
CA GLN A 22 1.27 2.02 -10.98
C GLN A 22 1.72 0.66 -10.46
N ARG A 23 2.37 -0.16 -11.29
CA ARG A 23 2.87 -1.48 -10.87
C ARG A 23 4.12 -1.40 -10.01
N GLU A 24 5.01 -0.48 -10.34
CA GLU A 24 6.27 -0.28 -9.63
C GLU A 24 6.78 1.15 -9.80
N VAL A 25 7.65 1.56 -8.89
CA VAL A 25 8.49 2.77 -8.98
C VAL A 25 9.93 2.41 -8.66
N ARG A 26 10.87 3.22 -9.17
CA ARG A 26 12.29 3.12 -8.84
C ARG A 26 12.67 4.33 -8.02
N VAL A 27 13.27 4.10 -6.87
CA VAL A 27 13.62 5.15 -5.91
C VAL A 27 15.03 4.91 -5.41
N LYS A 28 15.72 5.98 -5.02
CA LYS A 28 16.96 5.86 -4.24
C LYS A 28 16.63 5.96 -2.75
N PRO A 29 17.32 5.22 -1.87
CA PRO A 29 17.22 5.47 -0.44
C PRO A 29 17.48 6.96 -0.13
N GLY A 30 16.63 7.53 0.73
CA GLY A 30 16.54 8.97 1.01
C GLY A 30 15.63 9.77 0.06
N GLU A 31 15.25 9.22 -1.08
CA GLU A 31 14.31 9.84 -2.02
C GLU A 31 12.87 9.56 -1.62
N SER A 32 12.04 10.60 -1.60
CA SER A 32 10.61 10.46 -1.34
C SER A 32 9.86 10.13 -2.62
N ALA A 33 8.83 9.29 -2.50
CA ALA A 33 8.04 8.80 -3.61
C ALA A 33 6.56 8.79 -3.26
N LEU A 34 5.74 9.09 -4.27
CA LEU A 34 4.29 9.09 -4.20
C LEU A 34 3.73 7.99 -5.09
N ALA A 35 2.90 7.13 -4.50
CA ALA A 35 2.16 6.10 -5.22
C ALA A 35 0.66 6.23 -5.01
N PHE A 36 -0.12 5.79 -6.00
CA PHE A 36 -1.57 5.85 -5.93
C PHE A 36 -2.17 4.45 -6.04
N TYR A 37 -3.25 4.26 -5.31
CA TYR A 37 -4.15 3.13 -5.44
C TYR A 37 -5.55 3.65 -5.72
N THR A 38 -6.33 2.91 -6.50
CA THR A 38 -7.73 3.22 -6.73
C THR A 38 -8.60 2.18 -6.04
N ALA A 39 -9.54 2.61 -5.20
CA ALA A 39 -10.62 1.75 -4.70
C ALA A 39 -11.96 2.17 -5.27
N GLU A 40 -12.76 1.17 -5.62
CA GLU A 40 -14.11 1.32 -6.17
C GLU A 40 -15.04 0.37 -5.42
N ASN A 41 -16.12 0.88 -4.83
CA ASN A 41 -17.18 0.04 -4.28
C ASN A 41 -18.13 -0.42 -5.39
N ARG A 42 -18.09 -1.71 -5.72
CA ARG A 42 -18.90 -2.30 -6.80
C ARG A 42 -20.24 -2.88 -6.33
N SER A 43 -20.58 -2.68 -5.06
CA SER A 43 -21.88 -3.10 -4.53
C SER A 43 -22.94 -2.01 -4.65
N SER A 44 -24.19 -2.39 -4.38
CA SER A 44 -25.33 -1.48 -4.30
C SER A 44 -25.54 -0.87 -2.90
N THR A 45 -24.63 -1.12 -1.95
CA THR A 45 -24.72 -0.65 -0.56
C THR A 45 -23.44 0.06 -0.12
N PRO A 46 -23.51 1.05 0.79
CA PRO A 46 -22.31 1.58 1.42
C PRO A 46 -21.53 0.47 2.12
N ILE A 47 -20.21 0.50 2.02
CA ILE A 47 -19.32 -0.44 2.69
C ILE A 47 -18.22 0.34 3.37
N THR A 48 -17.94 0.00 4.63
CA THR A 48 -16.78 0.49 5.36
C THR A 48 -15.69 -0.58 5.31
N GLY A 49 -14.48 -0.17 4.91
CA GLY A 49 -13.31 -1.03 4.82
C GLY A 49 -12.14 -0.47 5.62
N VAL A 50 -11.32 -1.36 6.14
CA VAL A 50 -10.04 -1.02 6.78
C VAL A 50 -8.93 -1.75 6.03
N SER A 51 -7.80 -1.08 5.81
CA SER A 51 -6.65 -1.67 5.15
C SER A 51 -5.54 -2.02 6.14
N THR A 52 -4.88 -3.14 5.87
CA THR A 52 -3.58 -3.47 6.46
C THR A 52 -2.54 -3.53 5.35
N TYR A 53 -1.26 -3.46 5.73
CA TYR A 53 -0.17 -3.53 4.78
C TYR A 53 0.96 -4.42 5.26
N ASN A 54 1.79 -4.86 4.32
CA ASN A 54 3.08 -5.48 4.60
C ASN A 54 4.13 -5.05 3.57
N VAL A 55 5.40 -5.13 3.96
CA VAL A 55 6.55 -4.90 3.08
C VAL A 55 7.38 -6.17 3.02
N THR A 56 7.66 -6.63 1.80
CA THR A 56 8.48 -7.83 1.53
C THR A 56 9.75 -7.44 0.77
N PRO A 57 10.93 -7.99 1.11
CA PRO A 57 11.18 -8.90 2.23
C PRO A 57 11.08 -8.19 3.59
N MET A 58 10.60 -8.90 4.62
CA MET A 58 10.35 -8.32 5.95
C MET A 58 11.59 -7.66 6.58
N LYS A 59 12.79 -8.16 6.28
CA LYS A 59 14.04 -7.55 6.77
C LYS A 59 14.26 -6.12 6.28
N ALA A 60 13.71 -5.76 5.12
CA ALA A 60 13.75 -4.42 4.56
C ALA A 60 12.62 -3.51 5.07
N ALA A 61 11.58 -4.09 5.69
CA ALA A 61 10.41 -3.34 6.15
C ALA A 61 10.77 -2.27 7.19
N VAL A 62 11.80 -2.51 8.00
CA VAL A 62 12.28 -1.55 9.01
C VAL A 62 12.85 -0.27 8.41
N TYR A 63 13.28 -0.31 7.16
CA TYR A 63 13.79 0.84 6.41
C TYR A 63 12.70 1.53 5.59
N PHE A 64 11.50 0.94 5.48
CA PHE A 64 10.41 1.49 4.68
C PHE A 64 9.57 2.45 5.51
N ASN A 65 9.77 3.74 5.31
CA ASN A 65 9.10 4.79 6.08
C ASN A 65 7.92 5.36 5.30
N LYS A 66 6.73 5.33 5.91
CA LYS A 66 5.50 5.91 5.35
C LYS A 66 5.26 7.27 5.98
N ILE A 67 5.31 8.31 5.16
CA ILE A 67 5.04 9.69 5.58
C ILE A 67 3.53 9.92 5.66
N GLN A 68 2.78 9.45 4.65
CA GLN A 68 1.32 9.48 4.65
C GLN A 68 0.78 8.16 4.13
N CYS A 69 -0.18 7.59 4.86
CA CYS A 69 -0.89 6.39 4.44
C CYS A 69 -2.38 6.50 4.79
N PHE A 70 -3.23 6.02 3.89
CA PHE A 70 -4.64 5.70 4.18
C PHE A 70 -4.82 4.47 5.10
N CYS A 71 -3.71 3.87 5.52
CA CYS A 71 -3.66 2.76 6.47
C CYS A 71 -4.27 3.22 7.79
N PHE A 72 -5.09 2.38 8.41
CA PHE A 72 -5.63 2.59 9.77
C PHE A 72 -6.80 3.57 9.91
N GLU A 73 -7.31 4.14 8.82
CA GLU A 73 -8.58 4.87 8.84
C GLU A 73 -9.66 4.06 8.11
N GLU A 74 -10.84 3.98 8.72
CA GLU A 74 -12.02 3.39 8.11
C GLU A 74 -12.41 4.18 6.86
N GLN A 75 -12.36 3.52 5.71
CA GLN A 75 -12.78 4.08 4.44
C GLN A 75 -14.21 3.65 4.17
N ARG A 76 -15.15 4.59 4.21
CA ARG A 76 -16.54 4.32 3.83
C ARG A 76 -16.76 4.76 2.39
N LEU A 77 -17.05 3.80 1.52
CA LEU A 77 -17.39 4.06 0.12
C LEU A 77 -18.86 3.82 -0.14
N LEU A 78 -19.52 4.79 -0.77
CA LEU A 78 -20.89 4.69 -1.26
C LEU A 78 -20.98 3.76 -2.49
N PRO A 79 -22.19 3.31 -2.87
CA PRO A 79 -22.38 2.48 -4.06
C PRO A 79 -21.82 3.12 -5.33
N GLY A 80 -20.92 2.42 -6.02
CA GLY A 80 -20.26 2.93 -7.24
C GLY A 80 -19.22 4.02 -7.01
N GLU A 81 -18.97 4.42 -5.76
CA GLU A 81 -17.97 5.44 -5.45
C GLU A 81 -16.56 4.90 -5.71
N GLN A 82 -15.76 5.73 -6.37
CA GLN A 82 -14.36 5.47 -6.64
C GLN A 82 -13.51 6.60 -6.08
N ILE A 83 -12.46 6.24 -5.35
CA ILE A 83 -11.49 7.19 -4.79
C ILE A 83 -10.06 6.79 -5.15
N ASP A 84 -9.19 7.79 -5.26
CA ASP A 84 -7.75 7.59 -5.35
C ASP A 84 -7.11 7.82 -3.99
N MET A 85 -6.28 6.87 -3.57
CA MET A 85 -5.63 6.80 -2.28
C MET A 85 -4.11 6.96 -2.45
N PRO A 86 -3.55 8.13 -2.12
CA PRO A 86 -2.12 8.35 -2.18
C PRO A 86 -1.38 7.66 -1.03
N VAL A 87 -0.19 7.15 -1.32
CA VAL A 87 0.79 6.64 -0.37
C VAL A 87 2.08 7.40 -0.59
N PHE A 88 2.49 8.16 0.43
CA PHE A 88 3.74 8.91 0.39
C PHE A 88 4.76 8.23 1.31
N PHE A 89 5.91 7.85 0.76
CA PHE A 89 6.90 7.05 1.47
C PHE A 89 8.32 7.40 1.02
N TYR A 90 9.31 6.90 1.76
CA TYR A 90 10.71 6.85 1.36
C TYR A 90 11.37 5.60 1.95
N ILE A 91 12.52 5.22 1.40
CA ILE A 91 13.38 4.18 1.99
C ILE A 91 14.48 4.90 2.76
N ASP A 92 14.71 4.51 4.01
CA ASP A 92 15.74 5.11 4.85
C ASP A 92 17.14 4.97 4.21
N PRO A 93 17.96 6.04 4.13
CA PRO A 93 19.33 5.96 3.63
C PRO A 93 20.21 4.90 4.31
N GLU A 94 19.96 4.55 5.58
CA GLU A 94 20.70 3.50 6.28
C GLU A 94 20.61 2.14 5.59
N PHE A 95 19.58 1.93 4.74
CA PHE A 95 19.42 0.75 3.90
C PHE A 95 20.65 0.46 3.03
N GLU A 96 21.34 1.49 2.50
CA GLU A 96 22.52 1.30 1.64
C GLU A 96 23.77 0.91 2.43
N THR A 97 23.78 1.19 3.74
CA THR A 97 24.95 0.95 4.60
C THR A 97 24.83 -0.31 5.44
N ASP A 98 23.66 -0.95 5.49
CA ASP A 98 23.45 -2.18 6.23
C ASP A 98 23.82 -3.41 5.38
N PRO A 99 24.87 -4.19 5.77
CA PRO A 99 25.25 -5.41 5.05
C PRO A 99 24.14 -6.46 4.97
N ARG A 100 23.13 -6.42 5.85
CA ARG A 100 21.97 -7.34 5.80
C ARG A 100 21.04 -7.03 4.62
N MET A 101 21.14 -5.83 4.06
CA MET A 101 20.37 -5.37 2.89
C MET A 101 21.09 -5.62 1.57
N ASP A 102 22.32 -6.13 1.60
CA ASP A 102 23.08 -6.48 0.39
C ASP A 102 22.27 -7.40 -0.54
N GLY A 103 22.16 -6.99 -1.80
CA GLY A 103 21.42 -7.70 -2.84
C GLY A 103 19.90 -7.51 -2.82
N ILE A 104 19.34 -6.77 -1.86
CA ILE A 104 17.91 -6.40 -1.88
C ILE A 104 17.72 -5.18 -2.75
N ASN A 105 17.28 -5.40 -3.99
CA ASN A 105 16.94 -4.32 -4.92
C ASN A 105 15.45 -4.24 -5.24
N ASN A 106 14.64 -5.15 -4.68
CA ASN A 106 13.21 -5.22 -4.93
C ASN A 106 12.45 -5.32 -3.61
N LEU A 107 11.53 -4.37 -3.40
CA LEU A 107 10.59 -4.35 -2.29
C LEU A 107 9.19 -4.48 -2.86
N ILE A 108 8.31 -5.18 -2.15
CA ILE A 108 6.89 -5.26 -2.49
C ILE A 108 6.12 -4.65 -1.34
N LEU A 109 5.40 -3.58 -1.63
CA LEU A 109 4.44 -2.97 -0.72
C LEU A 109 3.04 -3.52 -1.06
N SER A 110 2.54 -4.38 -0.18
CA SER A 110 1.24 -5.04 -0.36
C SER A 110 0.22 -4.44 0.60
N TYR A 111 -0.95 -4.11 0.07
CA TYR A 111 -2.12 -3.71 0.85
C TYR A 111 -3.24 -4.72 0.71
N THR A 112 -3.94 -4.99 1.80
CA THR A 112 -5.15 -5.81 1.79
C THR A 112 -6.26 -5.07 2.52
N PHE A 113 -7.38 -4.86 1.83
CA PHE A 113 -8.59 -4.29 2.42
C PHE A 113 -9.49 -5.37 3.01
N PHE A 114 -10.04 -5.10 4.18
CA PHE A 114 -10.98 -5.95 4.90
C PHE A 114 -12.27 -5.17 5.12
N LYS A 115 -13.40 -5.83 4.97
CA LYS A 115 -14.70 -5.25 5.33
C LYS A 115 -14.79 -5.11 6.85
N VAL A 116 -15.17 -3.94 7.32
CA VAL A 116 -15.56 -3.73 8.72
C VAL A 116 -17.01 -4.18 8.86
N ASN A 117 -17.28 -5.10 9.78
CA ASN A 117 -18.66 -5.43 10.13
C ASN A 117 -19.16 -4.37 11.09
N GLU A 118 -20.25 -3.70 10.76
CA GLU A 118 -21.03 -2.94 11.74
C GLU A 118 -21.77 -4.00 12.58
N ASP A 119 -21.44 -4.10 13.88
CA ASP A 119 -22.24 -4.83 14.87
C ASP A 119 -23.64 -4.19 15.03
#